data_AF-A0A949BI04-F1
#
_entry.id   AF-A0A949BI04-F1
#
_cell.length_a   1.000
_cell.length_b   1.000
_cell.length_c   1.000
_cell.angle_alpha   90.00
_cell.angle_beta   90.00
_cell.angle_gamma   90.00
#
_symmetry.space_group_name_H-M   'P 1'
#
loop_
_entity.id
_entity.type
_entity.pdbx_description
1 polymer ?
#
loop_
_entity_poly.entity_id
_entity_poly.type
_entity_poly.pdbx_seq_one_letter_code
_entity_poly.pdbx_strand_id
1 'polypeptide(L)'
;MNFTKGLLKIKRVVNRLFSYFRASNLKKICDEIFGEENFVAQLVWKKKYTGGKHTKYYVDFHEYVLAYTRSKETIKEILIDRPEEEKDNFTESDEYLVERGKYYLRPLKSNLEERKTLVYPIECPDGKKITTQWLVSKETFEKMLQEKRVEFRQKRDGEYQIYKKYYGKDGDGKVKPPSLIEDFPNTEGKFELKELFNIEEGRDNVFYTVKPKNLIKHLLEPFLLSTIDF
;
A
#
# COMPACT_ATOMS: atom_id res chain seq x y z
N MET A 1 28.69 26.87 -7.84
CA MET A 1 28.79 25.48 -8.32
C MET A 1 27.88 24.63 -7.41
N ASN A 2 26.58 24.63 -7.72
CA ASN A 2 25.51 24.12 -6.85
C ASN A 2 25.02 22.76 -7.36
N PHE A 3 25.47 21.68 -6.73
CA PHE A 3 24.92 20.34 -6.90
C PHE A 3 24.55 19.76 -5.54
N THR A 4 23.28 19.86 -5.17
CA THR A 4 22.56 18.88 -4.34
C THR A 4 21.07 19.23 -4.39
N LYS A 5 20.45 18.84 -5.50
CA LYS A 5 19.00 18.91 -5.75
C LYS A 5 18.32 17.71 -5.05
N GLY A 6 17.12 17.99 -4.54
CA GLY A 6 16.06 17.06 -4.12
C GLY A 6 16.41 15.59 -3.92
N LEU A 7 16.62 15.20 -2.67
CA LEU A 7 16.34 13.86 -2.16
C LEU A 7 16.05 14.01 -0.67
N LEU A 8 15.09 13.22 -0.18
CA LEU A 8 14.70 13.11 1.21
C LEU A 8 15.88 13.41 2.15
N LYS A 9 15.74 14.43 3.00
CA LYS A 9 16.64 14.57 4.13
C LYS A 9 16.24 13.49 5.15
N ILE A 10 16.60 12.24 4.90
CA ILE A 10 16.85 11.29 5.99
C ILE A 10 18.13 11.80 6.64
N LYS A 11 17.99 12.88 7.43
CA LYS A 11 19.07 13.33 8.29
C LYS A 11 19.24 12.19 9.29
N ARG A 12 20.24 11.38 9.03
CA ARG A 12 20.91 10.44 9.92
C ARG A 12 20.80 10.92 11.37
N VAL A 13 19.77 10.46 12.10
CA VAL A 13 19.79 10.37 13.56
C VAL A 13 20.04 8.91 13.87
N VAL A 14 21.27 8.47 13.59
CA VAL A 14 21.88 7.40 14.36
C VAL A 14 22.09 7.99 15.74
N ASN A 15 21.11 7.79 16.62
CA ASN A 15 21.31 7.42 18.03
C ASN A 15 19.95 7.38 18.74
N ARG A 16 19.63 6.15 19.22
CA ARG A 16 18.51 5.77 20.09
C ARG A 16 17.11 5.80 19.45
N LEU A 17 16.75 4.61 18.96
CA LEU A 17 15.39 4.14 18.67
C LEU A 17 14.54 4.13 19.94
N PHE A 18 13.39 4.79 19.92
CA PHE A 18 12.44 4.81 21.04
C PHE A 18 11.06 4.33 20.61
N SER A 19 10.54 3.41 21.42
CA SER A 19 9.22 2.78 21.37
C SER A 19 8.12 3.74 21.86
N TYR A 20 6.98 3.70 21.14
CA TYR A 20 5.62 4.16 21.45
C TYR A 20 5.39 5.61 21.93
N PHE A 21 6.08 6.09 22.96
CA PHE A 21 5.86 7.42 23.57
C PHE A 21 6.36 8.60 22.72
N ARG A 22 7.09 8.33 21.63
CA ARG A 22 7.76 9.37 20.83
C ARG A 22 7.14 9.66 19.47
N ALA A 23 6.20 8.84 18.98
CA ALA A 23 5.62 9.09 17.66
C ALA A 23 4.88 10.44 17.62
N SER A 24 4.08 10.75 18.65
CA SER A 24 3.36 12.02 18.74
C SER A 24 4.29 13.23 18.87
N ASN A 25 5.29 13.16 19.76
CA ASN A 25 6.24 14.26 19.94
C ASN A 25 7.13 14.46 18.72
N LEU A 26 7.58 13.37 18.09
CA LEU A 26 8.34 13.44 16.85
C LEU A 26 7.50 14.02 15.71
N LYS A 27 6.22 13.63 15.60
CA LYS A 27 5.31 14.21 14.61
C LYS A 27 5.21 15.72 14.81
N LYS A 28 4.97 16.20 16.03
CA LYS A 28 4.92 17.65 16.33
C LYS A 28 6.20 18.38 15.93
N ILE A 29 7.36 17.82 16.27
CA ILE A 29 8.66 18.40 15.87
C ILE A 29 8.79 18.41 14.34
N CYS A 30 8.39 17.33 13.65
CA CYS A 30 8.41 17.28 12.20
C CYS A 30 7.41 18.26 11.56
N ASP A 31 6.22 18.45 12.15
CA ASP A 31 5.23 19.44 11.70
C ASP A 31 5.80 20.86 11.82
N GLU A 32 6.52 21.17 12.90
CA GLU A 32 7.20 22.47 13.06
C GLU A 32 8.34 22.68 12.05
N ILE A 33 9.10 21.63 11.71
CA ILE A 33 10.27 21.72 10.81
C ILE A 33 9.87 21.69 9.34
N PHE A 34 8.89 20.86 8.98
CA PHE A 34 8.53 20.56 7.59
C PHE A 34 7.18 21.12 7.19
N GLY A 35 6.35 21.58 8.12
CA GLY A 35 4.95 21.94 7.88
C GLY A 35 4.04 20.72 8.02
N GLU A 36 2.94 20.85 8.75
CA GLU A 36 1.93 19.80 8.90
C GLU A 36 1.30 19.44 7.54
N GLU A 37 1.14 20.43 6.67
CA GLU A 37 0.68 20.26 5.31
C GLU A 37 1.58 19.34 4.49
N ASN A 38 2.85 19.14 4.90
CA ASN A 38 3.81 18.26 4.23
C ASN A 38 3.88 16.84 4.83
N PHE A 39 3.04 16.51 5.82
CA PHE A 39 2.89 15.14 6.34
C PHE A 39 2.22 14.23 5.30
N VAL A 40 2.89 13.14 4.91
CA VAL A 40 2.39 12.21 3.88
C VAL A 40 1.61 11.06 4.51
N ALA A 41 2.24 10.32 5.42
CA ALA A 41 1.65 9.14 6.04
C ALA A 41 2.39 8.74 7.33
N GLN A 42 1.71 7.97 8.17
CA GLN A 42 2.31 7.20 9.26
C GLN A 42 2.16 5.72 8.92
N LEU A 43 3.27 5.05 8.68
CA LEU A 43 3.32 3.61 8.42
C LEU A 43 3.51 2.85 9.74
N VAL A 44 3.03 1.61 9.76
CA VAL A 44 3.17 0.67 10.87
C VAL A 44 4.02 -0.49 10.38
N TRP A 45 5.15 -0.74 11.02
CA TRP A 45 6.02 -1.86 10.67
C TRP A 45 6.08 -2.88 11.81
N LYS A 46 5.74 -4.13 11.49
CA LYS A 46 5.76 -5.28 12.40
C LYS A 46 7.20 -5.77 12.57
N LYS A 47 7.86 -5.27 13.61
CA LYS A 47 9.28 -5.52 13.87
C LYS A 47 9.61 -6.93 14.38
N LYS A 48 8.63 -7.74 14.77
CA LYS A 48 8.83 -9.09 15.33
C LYS A 48 7.62 -9.99 15.07
N TYR A 49 7.86 -11.29 14.93
CA TYR A 49 6.78 -12.29 14.73
C TYR A 49 6.19 -12.82 16.03
N THR A 50 7.01 -12.94 17.08
CA THR A 50 6.60 -13.56 18.34
C THR A 50 6.72 -12.60 19.52
N GLY A 51 5.84 -12.80 20.51
CA GLY A 51 5.83 -12.03 21.74
C GLY A 51 6.81 -12.57 22.77
N GLY A 52 7.44 -11.67 23.52
CA GLY A 52 8.20 -12.05 24.71
C GLY A 52 7.26 -12.35 25.88
N LYS A 53 7.61 -13.32 26.73
CA LYS A 53 6.83 -13.75 27.91
C LYS A 53 6.63 -12.67 29.00
N HIS A 54 7.19 -11.48 28.83
CA HIS A 54 7.32 -10.46 29.89
C HIS A 54 6.43 -9.21 29.72
N THR A 55 5.34 -9.29 28.95
CA THR A 55 4.45 -8.13 28.74
C THR A 55 3.26 -8.18 29.70
N LYS A 56 3.05 -7.11 30.49
CA LYS A 56 1.94 -7.02 31.45
C LYS A 56 0.56 -6.83 30.80
N TYR A 57 0.50 -6.14 29.66
CA TYR A 57 -0.76 -5.76 29.01
C TYR A 57 -0.80 -6.29 27.57
N TYR A 58 -0.06 -5.63 26.66
CA TYR A 58 0.01 -6.00 25.26
C TYR A 58 1.44 -6.25 24.84
N VAL A 59 1.60 -7.17 23.88
CA VAL A 59 2.88 -7.43 23.26
C VAL A 59 3.17 -6.37 22.19
N ASP A 60 4.29 -5.66 22.34
CA ASP A 60 4.71 -4.59 21.42
C ASP A 60 5.28 -5.13 20.09
N PHE A 61 4.43 -5.36 19.09
CA PHE A 61 4.82 -5.98 17.82
C PHE A 61 5.34 -5.01 16.76
N HIS A 62 5.09 -3.71 16.90
CA HIS A 62 5.29 -2.78 15.81
C HIS A 62 6.05 -1.52 16.20
N GLU A 63 6.52 -0.81 15.19
CA GLU A 63 7.03 0.55 15.28
C GLU A 63 6.34 1.43 14.23
N TYR A 64 6.41 2.74 14.42
CA TYR A 64 5.84 3.71 13.49
C TYR A 64 6.94 4.35 12.64
N VAL A 65 6.65 4.59 11.36
CA VAL A 65 7.49 5.34 10.43
C VAL A 65 6.71 6.56 9.96
N LEU A 66 7.25 7.76 10.19
CA LEU A 66 6.64 9.01 9.74
C LEU A 66 7.24 9.41 8.39
N ALA A 67 6.39 9.62 7.40
CA ALA A 67 6.77 10.08 6.07
C ALA A 67 6.37 11.55 5.88
N TYR A 68 7.35 12.38 5.51
CA TYR A 68 7.16 13.79 5.17
C TYR A 68 7.77 14.07 3.81
N THR A 69 7.21 15.06 3.12
CA THR A 69 7.78 15.63 1.90
C THR A 69 8.31 17.04 2.14
N ARG A 70 9.03 17.59 1.17
CA ARG A 70 9.41 19.00 1.16
C ARG A 70 8.26 19.90 0.68
N SER A 71 7.47 19.42 -0.27
CA SER A 71 6.26 20.07 -0.78
C SER A 71 5.35 18.97 -1.32
N LYS A 72 4.09 18.92 -0.86
CA LYS A 72 3.11 17.97 -1.40
C LYS A 72 2.79 18.21 -2.86
N GLU A 73 2.84 19.45 -3.35
CA GLU A 73 2.55 19.73 -4.76
C GLU A 73 3.59 19.11 -5.70
N THR A 74 4.81 18.84 -5.21
CA THR A 74 5.88 18.24 -6.02
C THR A 74 5.79 16.71 -6.13
N ILE A 75 4.96 16.05 -5.31
CA ILE A 75 4.78 14.61 -5.37
C ILE A 75 3.55 14.32 -6.23
N LYS A 76 3.75 13.66 -7.38
CA LYS A 76 2.65 13.17 -8.22
C LYS A 76 1.91 12.04 -7.50
N GLU A 77 2.56 10.88 -7.41
CA GLU A 77 2.01 9.68 -6.79
C GLU A 77 3.14 8.78 -6.25
N ILE A 78 2.86 8.11 -5.13
CA ILE A 78 3.73 7.05 -4.60
C ILE A 78 3.15 5.71 -5.03
N LEU A 79 3.91 4.99 -5.85
CA LEU A 79 3.50 3.72 -6.44
C LEU A 79 4.61 2.68 -6.29
N ILE A 80 4.23 1.43 -6.11
CA ILE A 80 5.10 0.25 -6.16
C ILE A 80 4.59 -0.70 -7.22
N ASP A 81 5.46 -1.57 -7.72
CA ASP A 81 5.01 -2.71 -8.51
C ASP A 81 4.07 -3.56 -7.66
N ARG A 82 2.98 -4.05 -8.27
CA ARG A 82 2.02 -4.90 -7.58
C ARG A 82 2.75 -6.12 -6.99
N PRO A 83 2.54 -6.43 -5.69
CA PRO A 83 3.13 -7.62 -5.07
C PRO A 83 2.71 -8.90 -5.81
N GLU A 84 3.61 -9.90 -5.86
CA GLU A 84 3.32 -11.19 -6.53
C GLU A 84 2.08 -11.87 -5.95
N GLU A 85 1.92 -11.86 -4.62
CA GLU A 85 0.74 -12.42 -3.93
C GLU A 85 -0.58 -11.79 -4.39
N GLU A 86 -0.56 -10.50 -4.79
CA GLU A 86 -1.73 -9.86 -5.36
C GLU A 86 -1.99 -10.28 -6.81
N LYS A 87 -0.94 -10.56 -7.58
CA LYS A 87 -1.04 -10.98 -8.99
C LYS A 87 -1.73 -12.34 -9.13
N ASP A 88 -1.61 -13.21 -8.13
CA ASP A 88 -2.29 -14.51 -8.10
C ASP A 88 -3.82 -14.41 -8.09
N ASN A 89 -4.37 -13.27 -7.67
CA ASN A 89 -5.83 -13.05 -7.71
C ASN A 89 -6.39 -12.92 -9.14
N PHE A 90 -5.55 -12.57 -10.11
CA PHE A 90 -5.97 -12.32 -11.50
C PHE A 90 -6.00 -13.63 -12.29
N THR A 91 -7.12 -14.32 -12.20
CA THR A 91 -7.27 -15.69 -12.73
C THR A 91 -7.94 -15.76 -14.09
N GLU A 92 -8.79 -14.79 -14.43
CA GLU A 92 -9.63 -14.80 -15.64
C GLU A 92 -8.97 -14.01 -16.80
N SER A 93 -9.36 -14.28 -18.03
CA SER A 93 -8.84 -13.61 -19.22
C SER A 93 -9.93 -13.38 -20.26
N ASP A 94 -9.77 -12.34 -21.08
CA ASP A 94 -10.63 -12.03 -22.21
C ASP A 94 -9.79 -11.52 -23.40
N GLU A 95 -10.46 -11.01 -24.43
CA GLU A 95 -9.84 -10.43 -25.63
C GLU A 95 -8.81 -9.32 -25.34
N TYR A 96 -8.82 -8.71 -24.15
CA TYR A 96 -7.88 -7.67 -23.74
C TYR A 96 -6.64 -8.21 -23.00
N LEU A 97 -6.42 -9.53 -22.96
CA LEU A 97 -5.31 -10.14 -22.21
C LEU A 97 -3.94 -9.51 -22.53
N VAL A 98 -3.65 -9.21 -23.79
CA VAL A 98 -2.35 -8.65 -24.19
C VAL A 98 -2.18 -7.22 -23.68
N GLU A 99 -3.22 -6.40 -23.80
CA GLU A 99 -3.21 -4.97 -23.45
C GLU A 99 -3.36 -4.76 -21.93
N ARG A 100 -4.33 -5.43 -21.30
CA ARG A 100 -4.76 -5.19 -19.90
C ARG A 100 -4.32 -6.30 -18.95
N GLY A 101 -3.93 -7.47 -19.44
CA GLY A 101 -3.57 -8.62 -18.61
C GLY A 101 -4.78 -9.45 -18.18
N LYS A 102 -4.55 -10.43 -17.31
CA LYS A 102 -5.63 -11.19 -16.65
C LYS A 102 -6.45 -10.27 -15.76
N TYR A 103 -7.69 -10.62 -15.47
CA TYR A 103 -8.56 -9.89 -14.57
C TYR A 103 -9.12 -10.76 -13.45
N TYR A 104 -9.66 -10.10 -12.43
CA TYR A 104 -10.57 -10.70 -11.48
C TYR A 104 -11.84 -9.87 -11.36
N LEU A 105 -12.89 -10.47 -10.81
CA LEU A 105 -14.18 -9.83 -10.66
C LEU A 105 -14.46 -9.43 -9.22
N ARG A 106 -15.08 -8.27 -9.05
CA ARG A 106 -15.76 -7.90 -7.80
C ARG A 106 -17.20 -7.49 -8.05
N PRO A 107 -18.13 -7.90 -7.19
CA PRO A 107 -19.51 -7.44 -7.26
C PRO A 107 -19.58 -5.91 -7.25
N LEU A 108 -20.40 -5.35 -8.15
CA LEU A 108 -20.63 -3.90 -8.22
C LEU A 108 -21.63 -3.42 -7.16
N LYS A 109 -22.44 -4.35 -6.61
CA LYS A 109 -23.40 -4.05 -5.55
C LYS A 109 -22.66 -3.58 -4.30
N SER A 110 -23.09 -2.45 -3.76
CA SER A 110 -22.56 -1.90 -2.51
C SER A 110 -23.30 -2.47 -1.30
N ASN A 111 -22.55 -2.77 -0.24
CA ASN A 111 -23.07 -3.09 1.08
C ASN A 111 -22.76 -1.99 2.11
N LEU A 112 -22.34 -0.81 1.64
CA LEU A 112 -22.04 0.35 2.47
C LEU A 112 -23.32 1.10 2.86
N GLU A 113 -23.17 2.05 3.78
CA GLU A 113 -24.24 2.98 4.17
C GLU A 113 -24.87 3.67 2.96
N GLU A 114 -26.17 3.98 3.06
CA GLU A 114 -26.95 4.40 1.91
C GLU A 114 -26.51 5.78 1.37
N ARG A 115 -26.32 5.86 0.06
CA ARG A 115 -25.98 7.04 -0.72
C ARG A 115 -26.92 7.09 -1.91
N LYS A 116 -27.96 7.92 -1.81
CA LYS A 116 -29.02 8.06 -2.83
C LYS A 116 -28.48 8.34 -4.24
N THR A 117 -27.35 9.05 -4.35
CA THR A 117 -26.68 9.34 -5.63
C THR A 117 -26.13 8.10 -6.34
N LEU A 118 -25.96 6.99 -5.62
CA LEU A 118 -25.45 5.71 -6.15
C LEU A 118 -26.56 4.66 -6.31
N VAL A 119 -27.82 5.03 -6.09
CA VAL A 119 -28.98 4.16 -6.30
C VAL A 119 -29.62 4.53 -7.64
N TYR A 120 -29.46 3.66 -8.64
CA TYR A 120 -30.02 3.85 -9.97
C TYR A 120 -30.26 2.50 -10.66
N PRO A 121 -31.20 2.43 -11.62
CA PRO A 121 -31.44 1.19 -12.36
C PRO A 121 -30.30 0.91 -13.34
N ILE A 122 -29.88 -0.35 -13.42
CA ILE A 122 -29.03 -0.88 -14.49
C ILE A 122 -29.81 -1.95 -15.25
N GLU A 123 -29.80 -1.86 -16.58
CA GLU A 123 -30.42 -2.82 -17.48
C GLU A 123 -29.50 -4.02 -17.71
N CYS A 124 -30.04 -5.22 -17.55
CA CYS A 124 -29.35 -6.49 -17.76
C CYS A 124 -29.53 -6.98 -19.21
N PRO A 125 -28.73 -7.96 -19.66
CA PRO A 125 -28.81 -8.47 -21.04
C PRO A 125 -30.18 -9.05 -21.43
N ASP A 126 -31.00 -9.47 -20.48
CA ASP A 126 -32.37 -9.96 -20.68
C ASP A 126 -33.43 -8.85 -20.70
N GLY A 127 -33.00 -7.57 -20.63
CA GLY A 127 -33.87 -6.40 -20.56
C GLY A 127 -34.45 -6.10 -19.18
N LYS A 128 -34.21 -6.96 -18.17
CA LYS A 128 -34.63 -6.67 -16.79
C LYS A 128 -33.77 -5.57 -16.17
N LYS A 129 -34.35 -4.81 -15.24
CA LYS A 129 -33.66 -3.74 -14.55
C LYS A 129 -33.44 -4.09 -13.09
N ILE A 130 -32.19 -3.96 -12.64
CA ILE A 130 -31.82 -4.11 -11.23
C ILE A 130 -31.58 -2.71 -10.66
N THR A 131 -32.31 -2.34 -9.61
CA THR A 131 -32.12 -1.07 -8.90
C THR A 131 -31.64 -1.37 -7.49
N THR A 132 -30.40 -1.00 -7.19
CA THR A 132 -29.78 -1.12 -5.87
C THR A 132 -28.73 -0.03 -5.72
N GLN A 133 -28.12 0.08 -4.55
CA GLN A 133 -26.91 0.87 -4.39
C GLN A 133 -25.70 0.20 -5.07
N TRP A 134 -25.02 0.97 -5.91
CA TRP A 134 -23.80 0.57 -6.60
C TRP A 134 -22.56 1.19 -5.97
N LEU A 135 -21.38 0.62 -6.26
CA LEU A 135 -20.09 1.17 -5.81
C LEU A 135 -19.63 2.40 -6.63
N VAL A 136 -20.27 2.65 -7.76
CA VAL A 136 -19.89 3.71 -8.72
C VAL A 136 -21.12 4.52 -9.12
N SER A 137 -20.90 5.72 -9.65
CA SER A 137 -21.98 6.54 -10.20
C SER A 137 -22.49 5.99 -11.54
N LYS A 138 -23.68 6.43 -11.96
CA LYS A 138 -24.27 6.06 -13.25
C LYS A 138 -23.34 6.40 -14.43
N GLU A 139 -22.78 7.60 -14.43
CA GLU A 139 -21.84 8.06 -15.46
C GLU A 139 -20.59 7.17 -15.51
N THR A 140 -20.01 6.85 -14.35
CA THR A 140 -18.85 5.95 -14.27
C THR A 140 -19.19 4.55 -14.76
N PHE A 141 -20.39 4.05 -14.44
CA PHE A 141 -20.85 2.75 -14.91
C PHE A 141 -21.00 2.70 -16.43
N GLU A 142 -21.60 3.73 -17.03
CA GLU A 142 -21.77 3.84 -18.48
C GLU A 142 -20.42 3.85 -19.20
N LYS A 143 -19.45 4.60 -18.68
CA LYS A 143 -18.06 4.57 -19.18
C LYS A 143 -17.45 3.17 -19.09
N MET A 144 -17.61 2.49 -17.95
CA MET A 144 -17.09 1.14 -17.79
C MET A 144 -17.75 0.13 -18.75
N LEU A 145 -19.03 0.30 -19.05
CA LEU A 145 -19.74 -0.54 -20.01
C LEU A 145 -19.18 -0.36 -21.42
N GLN A 146 -18.93 0.89 -21.83
CA GLN A 146 -18.27 1.22 -23.12
C GLN A 146 -16.85 0.63 -23.20
N GLU A 147 -16.11 0.67 -22.10
CA GLU A 147 -14.75 0.11 -22.01
C GLU A 147 -14.71 -1.44 -21.85
N LYS A 148 -15.87 -2.10 -21.86
CA LYS A 148 -16.04 -3.55 -21.63
C LYS A 148 -15.47 -4.05 -20.29
N ARG A 149 -15.54 -3.22 -19.24
CA ARG A 149 -15.06 -3.51 -17.88
C ARG A 149 -16.14 -4.02 -16.93
N VAL A 150 -17.32 -4.36 -17.46
CA VAL A 150 -18.46 -4.88 -16.71
C VAL A 150 -18.77 -6.30 -17.18
N GLU A 151 -19.11 -7.17 -16.24
CA GLU A 151 -19.56 -8.53 -16.55
C GLU A 151 -20.87 -8.84 -15.83
N PHE A 152 -21.82 -9.38 -16.58
CA PHE A 152 -23.11 -9.83 -16.06
C PHE A 152 -23.08 -11.35 -15.94
N ARG A 153 -23.20 -11.89 -14.72
CA ARG A 153 -23.30 -13.34 -14.49
C ARG A 153 -24.68 -13.68 -13.99
N GLN A 154 -25.32 -14.67 -14.63
CA GLN A 154 -26.59 -15.17 -14.18
C GLN A 154 -26.40 -16.09 -12.96
N LYS A 155 -27.21 -15.88 -11.93
CA LYS A 155 -27.29 -16.73 -10.75
C LYS A 155 -28.20 -17.93 -11.05
N ARG A 156 -28.23 -18.88 -10.10
CA ARG A 156 -29.08 -20.08 -10.19
C ARG A 156 -30.58 -19.78 -10.21
N ASP A 157 -30.99 -18.66 -9.62
CA ASP A 157 -32.38 -18.16 -9.61
C ASP A 157 -32.79 -17.46 -10.93
N GLY A 158 -31.86 -17.33 -11.87
CA GLY A 158 -32.08 -16.64 -13.13
C GLY A 158 -31.86 -15.12 -13.07
N GLU A 159 -31.59 -14.54 -11.90
CA GLU A 159 -31.24 -13.12 -11.76
C GLU A 159 -29.79 -12.85 -12.16
N TYR A 160 -29.49 -11.63 -12.58
CA TYR A 160 -28.12 -11.21 -12.87
C TYR A 160 -27.41 -10.62 -11.66
N GLN A 161 -26.12 -10.91 -11.55
CA GLN A 161 -25.19 -10.19 -10.71
C GLN A 161 -24.18 -9.46 -11.58
N ILE A 162 -24.01 -8.18 -11.28
CA ILE A 162 -23.16 -7.28 -12.04
C ILE A 162 -21.80 -7.19 -11.34
N TYR A 163 -20.74 -7.43 -12.09
CA TYR A 163 -19.36 -7.41 -11.64
C TYR A 163 -18.56 -6.35 -12.38
N LYS A 164 -17.57 -5.78 -11.68
CA LYS A 164 -16.50 -4.98 -12.26
C LYS A 164 -15.28 -5.86 -12.50
N LYS A 165 -14.70 -5.76 -13.70
CA LYS A 165 -13.40 -6.34 -14.04
C LYS A 165 -12.27 -5.42 -13.54
N TYR A 166 -11.32 -6.01 -12.84
CA TYR A 166 -10.07 -5.37 -12.43
C TYR A 166 -8.92 -6.09 -13.12
N TYR A 167 -8.16 -5.38 -13.96
CA TYR A 167 -7.13 -5.99 -14.78
C TYR A 167 -5.74 -5.83 -14.16
N GLY A 168 -4.87 -6.81 -14.37
CA GLY A 168 -3.56 -6.88 -13.75
C GLY A 168 -2.61 -5.75 -14.15
N LYS A 169 -2.76 -5.24 -15.38
CA LYS A 169 -1.98 -4.11 -15.91
C LYS A 169 -2.66 -2.75 -15.71
N ASP A 170 -3.83 -2.68 -15.06
CA ASP A 170 -4.41 -1.38 -14.71
C ASP A 170 -3.40 -0.58 -13.87
N GLY A 171 -3.18 0.69 -14.23
CA GLY A 171 -2.17 1.55 -13.60
C GLY A 171 -0.73 1.09 -13.84
N ASP A 172 -0.43 0.56 -15.03
CA ASP A 172 0.86 -0.02 -15.42
C ASP A 172 1.31 -1.17 -14.52
N GLY A 173 0.35 -1.86 -13.89
CA GLY A 173 0.63 -2.93 -12.92
C GLY A 173 1.16 -2.42 -11.58
N LYS A 174 1.02 -1.13 -11.30
CA LYS A 174 1.46 -0.49 -10.06
C LYS A 174 0.29 -0.21 -9.12
N VAL A 175 0.58 -0.23 -7.82
CA VAL A 175 -0.39 0.01 -6.74
C VAL A 175 0.17 0.98 -5.70
N LYS A 176 -0.70 1.54 -4.86
CA LYS A 176 -0.25 2.33 -3.70
C LYS A 176 0.40 1.38 -2.68
N PRO A 177 1.54 1.74 -2.08
CA PRO A 177 2.15 0.91 -1.05
C PRO A 177 1.24 0.82 0.19
N PRO A 178 1.17 -0.35 0.85
CA PRO A 178 0.40 -0.51 2.07
C PRO A 178 1.01 0.30 3.22
N SER A 179 0.16 0.81 4.11
CA SER A 179 0.61 1.50 5.33
C SER A 179 1.02 0.54 6.45
N LEU A 180 0.73 -0.76 6.30
CA LEU A 180 1.16 -1.83 7.19
C LEU A 180 2.24 -2.66 6.50
N ILE A 181 3.40 -2.78 7.14
CA ILE A 181 4.55 -3.55 6.67
C ILE A 181 4.73 -4.73 7.63
N GLU A 182 4.48 -5.94 7.16
CA GLU A 182 4.62 -7.15 7.98
C GLU A 182 5.95 -7.89 7.79
N ASP A 183 6.70 -7.51 6.74
CA ASP A 183 7.99 -8.08 6.37
C ASP A 183 9.17 -7.42 7.10
N PHE A 184 10.35 -7.99 6.89
CA PHE A 184 11.64 -7.47 7.37
C PHE A 184 11.69 -7.37 8.91
N PRO A 185 11.54 -8.47 9.67
CA PRO A 185 11.65 -8.44 11.12
C PRO A 185 13.04 -7.94 11.57
N ASN A 186 13.12 -7.37 12.78
CA ASN A 186 14.40 -6.93 13.38
C ASN A 186 15.48 -8.02 13.44
N THR A 187 15.11 -9.30 13.39
CA THR A 187 16.05 -10.42 13.39
C THR A 187 16.93 -10.44 12.15
N GLU A 188 16.43 -10.01 10.98
CA GLU A 188 17.21 -9.93 9.74
C GLU A 188 18.40 -8.98 9.90
N GLY A 189 18.19 -7.79 10.47
CA GLY A 189 19.26 -6.82 10.69
C GLY A 189 20.36 -7.33 11.63
N LYS A 190 20.04 -8.27 12.54
CA LYS A 190 21.05 -8.94 13.39
C LYS A 190 21.86 -9.95 12.60
N PHE A 191 21.23 -10.72 11.71
CA PHE A 191 21.94 -11.67 10.86
C PHE A 191 22.85 -10.95 9.86
N GLU A 192 22.36 -9.88 9.23
CA GLU A 192 23.14 -9.04 8.30
C GLU A 192 24.41 -8.47 8.95
N LEU A 193 24.33 -8.06 10.22
CA LEU A 193 25.51 -7.60 10.95
C LEU A 193 26.51 -8.71 11.24
N LYS A 194 26.04 -9.89 11.66
CA LYS A 194 26.93 -11.01 11.93
C LYS A 194 27.68 -11.44 10.69
N GLU A 195 26.98 -11.47 9.55
CA GLU A 195 27.56 -11.71 8.23
C GLU A 195 28.61 -10.64 7.88
N LEU A 196 28.28 -9.36 8.04
CA LEU A 196 29.18 -8.25 7.70
C LEU A 196 30.49 -8.25 8.51
N PHE A 197 30.46 -8.71 9.77
CA PHE A 197 31.60 -8.72 10.68
C PHE A 197 32.21 -10.13 10.89
N ASN A 198 31.78 -11.14 10.12
CA ASN A 198 32.22 -12.53 10.24
C ASN A 198 32.13 -13.07 11.69
N ILE A 199 31.04 -12.77 12.39
CA ILE A 199 30.81 -13.19 13.78
C ILE A 199 30.11 -14.56 13.76
N GLU A 200 30.89 -15.62 13.92
CA GLU A 200 30.40 -17.01 13.92
C GLU A 200 29.83 -17.42 15.29
N GLU A 201 30.47 -17.02 16.39
CA GLU A 201 30.01 -17.29 17.77
C GLU A 201 30.27 -16.12 18.72
N GLY A 202 29.41 -15.95 19.72
CA GLY A 202 29.54 -14.91 20.75
C GLY A 202 28.28 -14.05 20.95
N ARG A 203 28.17 -13.44 22.13
CA ARG A 203 27.14 -12.44 22.47
C ARG A 203 27.59 -11.00 22.17
N ASP A 204 28.76 -10.83 21.58
CA ASP A 204 29.31 -9.51 21.25
C ASP A 204 28.55 -8.91 20.08
N ASN A 205 27.60 -8.05 20.44
CA ASN A 205 26.84 -7.28 19.47
C ASN A 205 27.64 -6.00 19.17
N VAL A 206 28.17 -5.87 17.94
CA VAL A 206 28.77 -4.61 17.47
C VAL A 206 27.78 -3.45 17.60
N PHE A 207 26.49 -3.73 17.34
CA PHE A 207 25.38 -2.83 17.61
C PHE A 207 24.17 -3.59 18.16
N TYR A 208 23.46 -3.00 19.12
CA TYR A 208 22.32 -3.64 19.79
C TYR A 208 21.02 -3.61 18.97
N THR A 209 20.83 -2.58 18.14
CA THR A 209 19.59 -2.38 17.37
C THR A 209 19.92 -1.88 15.97
N VAL A 210 19.83 -2.77 14.98
CA VAL A 210 20.02 -2.43 13.56
C VAL A 210 18.74 -2.72 12.81
N LYS A 211 18.40 -1.83 11.89
CA LYS A 211 17.27 -2.01 10.98
C LYS A 211 17.70 -2.85 9.80
N PRO A 212 16.89 -3.82 9.36
CA PRO A 212 17.22 -4.63 8.19
C PRO A 212 17.45 -3.76 6.96
N LYS A 213 18.45 -4.10 6.12
CA LYS A 213 18.73 -3.37 4.87
C LYS A 213 17.51 -3.36 3.95
N ASN A 214 16.75 -4.45 3.94
CA ASN A 214 15.59 -4.63 3.07
C ASN A 214 14.40 -3.75 3.50
N LEU A 215 14.22 -3.50 4.80
CA LEU A 215 13.25 -2.51 5.28
C LEU A 215 13.56 -1.12 4.73
N ILE A 216 14.84 -0.71 4.78
CA ILE A 216 15.26 0.61 4.27
C ILE A 216 15.03 0.69 2.76
N LYS A 217 15.37 -0.37 2.02
CA LYS A 217 15.10 -0.44 0.57
C LYS A 217 13.60 -0.32 0.27
N HIS A 218 12.78 -1.11 0.95
CA HIS A 218 11.32 -1.08 0.79
C HIS A 218 10.72 0.31 1.06
N LEU A 219 11.21 1.02 2.09
CA LEU A 219 10.76 2.37 2.40
C LEU A 219 11.20 3.42 1.36
N LEU A 220 12.27 3.18 0.61
CA LEU A 220 12.85 4.15 -0.34
C LEU A 220 12.43 3.90 -1.79
N GLU A 221 12.22 2.64 -2.15
CA GLU A 221 11.84 2.20 -3.50
C GLU A 221 10.67 2.98 -4.12
N PRO A 222 9.55 3.23 -3.41
CA PRO A 222 8.43 3.99 -3.96
C PRO A 222 8.81 5.42 -4.36
N PHE A 223 9.81 6.00 -3.69
CA PHE A 223 10.27 7.36 -3.94
C PHE A 223 11.28 7.43 -5.08
N LEU A 224 12.14 6.41 -5.23
CA LEU A 224 13.12 6.36 -6.33
C LEU A 224 12.43 6.22 -7.69
N LEU A 225 11.39 5.39 -7.78
CA LEU A 225 10.60 5.20 -8.99
C LEU A 225 9.80 6.46 -9.39
N SER A 226 9.45 7.31 -8.44
CA SER A 226 8.70 8.55 -8.68
C SER A 226 9.55 9.74 -9.17
N THR A 227 10.89 9.63 -9.08
CA THR A 227 11.84 10.70 -9.46
C THR A 227 12.46 10.54 -10.85
N ILE A 228 12.17 9.45 -11.56
CA ILE A 228 12.73 9.19 -12.89
C ILE A 228 11.72 9.69 -13.92
N ASP A 229 11.72 11.01 -14.13
CA ASP A 229 11.23 11.66 -15.35
C ASP A 229 11.94 13.03 -15.39
N PHE A 230 13.08 13.09 -16.08
CA PHE A 230 13.77 14.33 -16.44
C PHE A 230 13.42 14.72 -17.86
#